data_AF-A0A969I0M1-F1
#
_entry.id   AF-A0A969I0M1-F1
#
_cell.length_a   1.000
_cell.length_b   1.000
_cell.length_c   1.000
_cell.angle_alpha   90.00
_cell.angle_beta   90.00
_cell.angle_gamma   90.00
#
_symmetry.space_group_name_H-M   'P 1'
#
loop_
_entity.id
_entity.type
_entity.pdbx_description
1 polymer ?
#
loop_
_entity_poly.entity_id
_entity_poly.type
_entity_poly.pdbx_seq_one_letter_code
_entity_poly.pdbx_strand_id
1 'polypeptide(L)'
;MVVPLALGLGYFFLGNFVFVPLVNQGSPVSYVYEYFAPLGNSMGEVLLTVVTRPIYTIEQVFSWQKVGYVLLLLVPLAGLPLLAPRVLVLGLPLLAINLLATKTQLSDVRYWYSMLLVGPLIIATIDSIARLIQHRPLHQRPWLLVVPLLVCLLFAQWQPRNPVISLLLYHEPPQRVAAAHAMLALIADDEARVAATSRLAPHLLRRYIYYYPLAHPQVVLPDLDYIAADVQAAWRGDPNGQTQYAQIQQSNEWCLIYDREGFQLHQRRTATQPDCPPLSHSE
;
A
#
# COMPACT_ATOMS: atom_id res chain seq x y z
N MET A 1 -13.48 -30.67 -10.84
CA MET A 1 -13.43 -29.31 -10.24
C MET A 1 -13.75 -29.27 -8.74
N VAL A 2 -14.50 -30.23 -8.18
CA VAL A 2 -14.87 -30.22 -6.74
C VAL A 2 -13.66 -30.42 -5.81
N VAL A 3 -12.75 -31.34 -6.15
CA VAL A 3 -11.61 -31.69 -5.28
C VAL A 3 -10.64 -30.52 -5.05
N PRO A 4 -10.15 -29.79 -6.07
CA PRO A 4 -9.29 -28.61 -5.84
C PRO A 4 -9.98 -27.52 -5.03
N LEU A 5 -11.28 -27.34 -5.22
CA LEU A 5 -12.08 -26.32 -4.55
C LEU A 5 -12.27 -26.66 -3.07
N ALA A 6 -12.55 -27.94 -2.77
CA ALA A 6 -12.63 -28.46 -1.40
C ALA A 6 -11.27 -28.40 -0.69
N LEU A 7 -10.17 -28.76 -1.37
CA LEU A 7 -8.82 -28.67 -0.81
C LEU A 7 -8.40 -27.21 -0.56
N GLY A 8 -8.70 -26.31 -1.50
CA GLY A 8 -8.41 -24.88 -1.36
C GLY A 8 -9.19 -24.22 -0.22
N LEU A 9 -10.49 -24.50 -0.12
CA LEU A 9 -11.31 -24.05 0.99
C LEU A 9 -10.82 -24.66 2.31
N GLY A 10 -10.57 -25.97 2.35
CA GLY A 10 -10.06 -26.66 3.54
C GLY A 10 -8.74 -26.05 4.03
N TYR A 11 -7.80 -25.78 3.12
CA TYR A 11 -6.54 -25.10 3.45
C TYR A 11 -6.77 -23.67 3.95
N PHE A 12 -7.68 -22.92 3.33
CA PHE A 12 -8.04 -21.57 3.80
C PHE A 12 -8.58 -21.57 5.24
N PHE A 13 -9.46 -22.52 5.56
CA PHE A 13 -10.01 -22.67 6.91
C PHE A 13 -8.94 -23.11 7.92
N LEU A 14 -8.12 -24.10 7.58
CA LEU A 14 -7.01 -24.53 8.43
C LEU A 14 -6.01 -23.40 8.69
N GLY A 15 -5.66 -22.65 7.64
CA GLY A 15 -4.76 -21.49 7.75
C GLY A 15 -5.29 -20.44 8.72
N ASN A 16 -6.52 -19.97 8.51
CA ASN A 16 -7.06 -18.84 9.28
C ASN A 16 -7.53 -19.21 10.69
N PHE A 17 -8.08 -20.42 10.89
CA PHE A 17 -8.71 -20.79 12.16
C PHE A 17 -7.87 -21.76 13.00
N VAL A 18 -6.84 -22.39 12.45
CA VAL A 18 -5.96 -23.32 13.18
C VAL A 18 -4.53 -22.80 13.23
N PHE A 19 -3.89 -22.60 12.08
CA PHE A 19 -2.46 -22.26 12.05
C PHE A 19 -2.17 -20.86 12.57
N VAL A 20 -2.95 -19.87 12.14
CA VAL A 20 -2.77 -18.47 12.58
C VAL A 20 -2.95 -18.32 14.09
N PRO A 21 -4.03 -18.83 14.73
CA PRO A 21 -4.17 -18.76 16.18
C PRO A 21 -3.08 -19.54 16.93
N LEU A 22 -2.65 -20.70 16.41
CA LEU A 22 -1.63 -21.52 17.06
C LEU A 22 -0.26 -20.81 17.11
N VAL A 23 0.10 -20.08 16.05
CA VAL A 23 1.35 -19.31 16.00
C VAL A 23 1.23 -17.99 16.78
N ASN A 24 0.06 -17.35 16.77
CA ASN A 24 -0.15 -16.05 17.40
C ASN A 24 -0.66 -16.14 18.85
N GLN A 25 -0.39 -17.25 19.55
CA GLN A 25 -0.76 -17.49 20.96
C GLN A 25 -2.26 -17.25 21.27
N GLY A 26 -3.13 -17.62 20.34
CA GLY A 26 -4.57 -17.39 20.45
C GLY A 26 -5.03 -15.95 20.18
N SER A 27 -4.11 -15.01 19.95
CA SER A 27 -4.47 -13.65 19.55
C SER A 27 -4.88 -13.62 18.08
N PRO A 28 -6.02 -13.00 17.72
CA PRO A 28 -6.35 -12.80 16.31
C PRO A 28 -5.29 -11.90 15.64
N VAL A 29 -5.08 -12.07 14.33
CA VAL A 29 -4.27 -11.15 13.53
C VAL A 29 -5.02 -9.82 13.40
N SER A 30 -4.96 -9.00 14.46
CA SER A 30 -5.79 -7.79 14.65
C SER A 30 -5.74 -6.84 13.46
N TYR A 31 -4.56 -6.67 12.88
CA TYR A 31 -4.30 -5.60 11.91
C TYR A 31 -5.07 -5.75 10.59
N VAL A 32 -5.42 -6.97 10.18
CA VAL A 32 -6.20 -7.19 8.95
C VAL A 32 -7.69 -6.98 9.23
N TYR A 33 -8.17 -7.30 10.43
CA TYR A 33 -9.57 -7.14 10.82
C TYR A 33 -9.95 -5.68 11.04
N GLU A 34 -9.00 -4.83 11.44
CA GLU A 34 -9.21 -3.37 11.51
C GLU A 34 -9.66 -2.79 10.16
N TYR A 35 -9.26 -3.39 9.04
CA TYR A 35 -9.70 -2.97 7.71
C TYR A 35 -11.17 -3.33 7.43
N PHE A 36 -11.76 -4.25 8.19
CA PHE A 36 -13.15 -4.68 8.04
C PHE A 36 -13.97 -4.40 9.29
N ALA A 37 -13.48 -3.53 10.19
CA ALA A 37 -14.12 -3.23 11.48
C ALA A 37 -15.64 -2.91 11.40
N PRO A 38 -16.17 -2.21 10.38
CA PRO A 38 -17.62 -2.00 10.24
C PRO A 38 -18.42 -3.30 10.06
N LEU A 39 -17.81 -4.35 9.50
CA LEU A 39 -18.46 -5.61 9.16
C LEU A 39 -18.36 -6.66 10.28
N GLY A 40 -17.43 -6.51 11.22
CA GLY A 40 -17.25 -7.41 12.35
C GLY A 40 -15.85 -7.40 12.92
N ASN A 41 -15.68 -8.03 14.09
CA ASN A 41 -14.42 -8.13 14.82
C ASN A 41 -13.64 -9.42 14.51
N SER A 42 -14.21 -10.31 13.68
CA SER A 42 -13.56 -11.55 13.24
C SER A 42 -13.95 -11.89 11.80
N MET A 43 -13.17 -12.75 11.13
CA MET A 43 -13.50 -13.23 9.77
C MET A 43 -14.90 -13.87 9.70
N GLY A 44 -15.28 -14.62 10.75
CA GLY A 44 -16.60 -15.25 10.83
C GLY A 44 -17.73 -14.23 10.89
N GLU A 45 -17.57 -13.19 11.70
CA GLU A 45 -18.55 -12.09 11.78
C GLU A 45 -18.62 -11.29 10.48
N VAL A 46 -17.49 -11.00 9.85
CA VAL A 46 -17.46 -10.31 8.55
C VAL A 46 -18.24 -11.09 7.50
N LEU A 47 -17.97 -12.40 7.37
CA LEU A 47 -18.70 -13.28 6.45
C LEU A 47 -20.19 -13.36 6.79
N LEU A 48 -20.51 -13.46 8.08
CA LEU A 48 -21.90 -13.47 8.56
C LEU A 48 -22.62 -12.16 8.20
N THR A 49 -21.99 -11.01 8.40
CA THR A 49 -22.57 -9.69 8.09
C THR A 49 -22.78 -9.52 6.59
N VAL A 50 -21.82 -9.95 5.77
CA VAL A 50 -21.95 -9.92 4.29
C VAL A 50 -23.19 -10.69 3.82
N VAL A 51 -23.48 -11.84 4.44
CA VAL A 51 -24.62 -12.69 4.08
C VAL A 51 -25.94 -12.23 4.73
N THR A 52 -25.91 -11.85 6.01
CA THR A 52 -27.12 -11.53 6.79
C THR A 52 -27.57 -10.08 6.64
N ARG A 53 -26.67 -9.16 6.26
CA ARG A 53 -26.94 -7.72 6.12
C ARG A 53 -26.42 -7.21 4.77
N PRO A 54 -27.00 -7.66 3.63
CA PRO A 54 -26.50 -7.30 2.30
C PRO A 54 -26.64 -5.81 1.98
N ILE A 55 -27.73 -5.15 2.42
CA ILE A 55 -27.94 -3.71 2.18
C ILE A 55 -26.85 -2.89 2.87
N TYR A 56 -26.61 -3.16 4.17
CA TYR A 56 -25.55 -2.53 4.94
C TYR A 56 -24.16 -2.74 4.29
N THR A 57 -23.90 -3.96 3.81
CA THR A 57 -22.65 -4.30 3.12
C THR A 57 -22.46 -3.48 1.83
N ILE A 58 -23.53 -3.32 1.04
CA ILE A 58 -23.50 -2.49 -0.17
C ILE A 58 -23.21 -1.04 0.18
N GLU A 59 -23.80 -0.49 1.25
CA GLU A 59 -23.52 0.87 1.71
C GLU A 59 -22.04 1.06 2.08
N GLN A 60 -21.39 0.06 2.68
CA GLN A 60 -19.95 0.11 2.98
C GLN A 60 -19.08 0.09 1.71
N VAL A 61 -19.55 -0.57 0.65
CA VAL A 61 -18.86 -0.65 -0.64
C VAL A 61 -19.07 0.61 -1.49
N PHE A 62 -20.22 1.27 -1.34
CA PHE A 62 -20.60 2.39 -2.21
C PHE A 62 -20.06 3.72 -1.68
N SER A 63 -18.89 4.12 -2.17
CA SER A 63 -18.35 5.48 -1.98
C SER A 63 -17.86 6.04 -3.31
N TRP A 64 -17.89 7.37 -3.46
CA TRP A 64 -17.40 8.02 -4.70
C TRP A 64 -15.95 7.63 -5.04
N GLN A 65 -15.13 7.45 -4.01
CA GLN A 65 -13.75 6.97 -4.17
C GLN A 65 -13.70 5.54 -4.73
N LYS A 66 -14.52 4.62 -4.19
CA LYS A 66 -14.59 3.21 -4.63
C LYS A 66 -15.21 3.08 -6.03
N VAL A 67 -16.18 3.92 -6.37
CA VAL A 67 -16.71 4.01 -7.74
C VAL A 67 -15.62 4.49 -8.70
N GLY A 68 -14.89 5.56 -8.35
CA GLY A 68 -13.75 6.03 -9.14
C GLY A 68 -12.68 4.96 -9.32
N TYR A 69 -12.40 4.18 -8.28
CA TYR A 69 -11.50 3.03 -8.32
C TYR A 69 -11.92 1.97 -9.35
N VAL A 70 -13.18 1.53 -9.33
CA VAL A 70 -13.71 0.54 -10.29
C VAL A 70 -13.68 1.10 -11.72
N LEU A 71 -14.01 2.38 -11.90
CA LEU A 71 -13.90 3.04 -13.20
C LEU A 71 -12.45 3.07 -13.69
N LEU A 72 -11.48 3.41 -12.83
CA LEU A 72 -10.06 3.40 -13.20
C LEU A 72 -9.53 1.99 -13.54
N LEU A 73 -10.15 0.92 -13.06
CA LEU A 73 -9.84 -0.45 -13.48
C LEU A 73 -10.43 -0.79 -14.86
N LEU A 74 -11.61 -0.27 -15.19
CA LEU A 74 -12.36 -0.63 -16.39
C LEU A 74 -12.07 0.29 -17.59
N VAL A 75 -11.83 1.58 -17.34
CA VAL A 75 -11.57 2.59 -18.38
C VAL A 75 -10.39 2.21 -19.27
N PRO A 76 -9.21 1.78 -18.79
CA PRO A 76 -8.09 1.38 -19.65
C PRO A 76 -8.44 0.23 -20.60
N LEU A 77 -9.47 -0.54 -20.27
CA LEU A 77 -9.95 -1.70 -21.02
C LEU A 77 -11.24 -1.40 -21.79
N ALA A 78 -11.60 -0.11 -21.93
CA ALA A 78 -12.81 0.37 -22.59
C ALA A 78 -14.11 -0.29 -22.07
N GLY A 79 -14.12 -0.76 -20.82
CA GLY A 79 -15.25 -1.51 -20.25
C GLY A 79 -15.47 -2.91 -20.83
N LEU A 80 -14.58 -3.40 -21.72
CA LEU A 80 -14.68 -4.72 -22.33
C LEU A 80 -14.79 -5.88 -21.34
N PRO A 81 -14.14 -5.89 -20.16
CA PRO A 81 -14.30 -6.98 -19.18
C PRO A 81 -15.77 -7.27 -18.82
N LEU A 82 -16.64 -6.25 -18.84
CA LEU A 82 -18.06 -6.39 -18.49
C LEU A 82 -18.84 -7.29 -19.46
N LEU A 83 -18.36 -7.48 -20.69
CA LEU A 83 -19.00 -8.36 -21.68
C LEU A 83 -18.68 -9.86 -21.44
N ALA A 84 -17.76 -10.17 -20.53
CA ALA A 84 -17.37 -11.52 -20.13
C ALA A 84 -17.63 -11.78 -18.63
N PRO A 85 -18.90 -11.70 -18.15
CA PRO A 85 -19.21 -11.83 -16.72
C PRO A 85 -18.77 -13.16 -16.13
N ARG A 86 -18.77 -14.24 -16.91
CA ARG A 86 -18.30 -15.57 -16.49
C ARG A 86 -16.81 -15.56 -16.11
N VAL A 87 -16.00 -14.79 -16.82
CA VAL A 87 -14.56 -14.67 -16.55
C VAL A 87 -14.32 -13.72 -15.37
N LEU A 88 -15.12 -12.65 -15.26
CA LEU A 88 -15.04 -11.70 -14.13
C LEU A 88 -15.27 -12.36 -12.77
N VAL A 89 -15.98 -13.49 -12.69
CA VAL A 89 -16.13 -14.27 -11.45
C VAL A 89 -14.76 -14.60 -10.83
N LEU A 90 -13.71 -14.78 -11.63
CA LEU A 90 -12.35 -15.04 -11.14
C LEU A 90 -11.76 -13.86 -10.36
N GLY A 91 -12.10 -12.63 -10.74
CA GLY A 91 -11.64 -11.41 -10.07
C GLY A 91 -12.57 -10.93 -8.95
N LEU A 92 -13.78 -11.47 -8.86
CA LEU A 92 -14.82 -10.98 -7.95
C LEU A 92 -14.43 -11.08 -6.47
N PRO A 93 -13.83 -12.17 -5.96
CA PRO A 93 -13.41 -12.24 -4.55
C PRO A 93 -12.36 -11.18 -4.20
N LEU A 94 -11.40 -10.94 -5.11
CA LEU A 94 -10.36 -9.92 -4.93
C LEU A 94 -10.95 -8.51 -4.96
N LEU A 95 -11.88 -8.26 -5.88
CA LEU A 95 -12.56 -6.98 -5.97
C LEU A 95 -13.40 -6.73 -4.72
N ALA A 96 -14.11 -7.75 -4.23
CA ALA A 96 -14.89 -7.67 -3.00
C ALA A 96 -14.01 -7.32 -1.80
N ILE A 97 -12.86 -7.99 -1.62
CA ILE A 97 -11.91 -7.68 -0.54
C ILE A 97 -11.46 -6.21 -0.62
N ASN A 98 -11.06 -5.76 -1.82
CA ASN A 98 -10.59 -4.39 -2.00
C ASN A 98 -11.66 -3.34 -1.73
N LEU A 99 -12.92 -3.65 -2.06
CA LEU A 99 -14.06 -2.77 -1.88
C LEU A 99 -14.66 -2.81 -0.47
N LEU A 100 -14.56 -3.93 0.25
CA LEU A 100 -15.09 -4.06 1.61
C LEU A 100 -14.14 -3.45 2.64
N ALA A 101 -12.85 -3.35 2.32
CA ALA A 101 -11.88 -2.72 3.19
C ALA A 101 -12.17 -1.22 3.41
N THR A 102 -11.98 -0.76 4.65
CA THR A 102 -11.96 0.65 5.05
C THR A 102 -10.63 1.30 4.71
N LYS A 103 -9.56 0.49 4.62
CA LYS A 103 -8.22 0.93 4.25
C LYS A 103 -8.20 1.39 2.79
N THR A 104 -8.06 2.71 2.59
CA THR A 104 -8.17 3.38 1.27
C THR A 104 -7.17 2.87 0.24
N GLN A 105 -6.00 2.39 0.67
CA GLN A 105 -4.97 1.85 -0.21
C GLN A 105 -5.43 0.59 -0.97
N LEU A 106 -6.37 -0.20 -0.43
CA LEU A 106 -6.88 -1.39 -1.11
C LEU A 106 -7.79 -1.03 -2.29
N SER A 107 -8.47 0.11 -2.22
CA SER A 107 -9.35 0.64 -3.27
C SER A 107 -8.70 1.82 -4.02
N ASP A 108 -7.40 1.77 -4.25
CA ASP A 108 -6.66 2.80 -4.97
C ASP A 108 -5.67 2.15 -5.95
N VAL A 109 -5.85 2.42 -7.25
CA VAL A 109 -5.08 1.81 -8.35
C VAL A 109 -3.59 2.10 -8.31
N ARG A 110 -3.16 3.10 -7.51
CA ARG A 110 -1.76 3.46 -7.33
C ARG A 110 -1.02 2.51 -6.41
N TYR A 111 -1.74 1.69 -5.64
CA TYR A 111 -1.17 0.69 -4.75
C TYR A 111 -1.22 -0.71 -5.39
N TRP A 112 -0.32 -1.59 -4.94
CA TRP A 112 -0.13 -2.93 -5.51
C TRP A 112 -1.34 -3.86 -5.33
N TYR A 113 -2.31 -3.54 -4.46
CA TYR A 113 -3.48 -4.37 -4.20
C TYR A 113 -4.34 -4.59 -5.45
N SER A 114 -4.34 -3.63 -6.37
CA SER A 114 -5.06 -3.73 -7.64
C SER A 114 -4.38 -4.62 -8.67
N MET A 115 -3.08 -4.91 -8.50
CA MET A 115 -2.31 -5.72 -9.46
C MET A 115 -2.87 -7.14 -9.59
N LEU A 116 -3.44 -7.68 -8.50
CA LEU A 116 -4.09 -8.99 -8.50
C LEU A 116 -5.35 -9.05 -9.38
N LEU A 117 -5.98 -7.90 -9.67
CA LEU A 117 -7.15 -7.82 -10.54
C LEU A 117 -6.79 -7.73 -12.03
N VAL A 118 -5.55 -7.36 -12.36
CA VAL A 118 -5.11 -7.17 -13.75
C VAL A 118 -5.28 -8.46 -14.57
N GLY A 119 -4.83 -9.61 -14.04
CA GLY A 119 -4.95 -10.90 -14.73
C GLY A 119 -6.39 -11.23 -15.14
N PRO A 120 -7.33 -11.35 -14.17
CA PRO A 120 -8.75 -11.59 -14.48
C PRO A 120 -9.36 -10.58 -15.45
N LEU A 121 -9.04 -9.29 -15.29
CA LEU A 121 -9.57 -8.23 -16.17
C LEU A 121 -9.05 -8.36 -17.61
N ILE A 122 -7.76 -8.66 -17.79
CA ILE A 122 -7.18 -8.87 -19.14
C ILE A 122 -7.78 -10.12 -19.80
N ILE A 123 -7.92 -11.23 -19.06
CA ILE A 123 -8.55 -12.45 -19.61
C ILE A 123 -10.00 -12.16 -20.02
N ALA A 124 -10.75 -11.43 -19.19
CA ALA A 124 -12.12 -11.03 -19.50
C ALA A 124 -12.17 -10.13 -20.76
N THR A 125 -11.24 -9.18 -20.90
CA THR A 125 -11.12 -8.36 -22.12
C THR A 125 -10.85 -9.20 -23.36
N ILE A 126 -9.94 -10.18 -23.30
CA ILE A 126 -9.62 -11.05 -24.43
C ILE A 126 -10.85 -11.87 -24.85
N ASP A 127 -11.55 -12.48 -23.89
CA ASP A 127 -12.79 -13.23 -24.15
C ASP A 127 -13.87 -12.33 -24.78
N SER A 128 -14.04 -11.11 -24.26
CA SER A 128 -14.97 -10.13 -24.82
C SER A 128 -14.65 -9.74 -26.26
N ILE A 129 -13.36 -9.49 -26.58
CA ILE A 129 -12.92 -9.18 -27.94
C ILE A 129 -13.15 -10.38 -28.87
N ALA A 130 -12.83 -11.60 -28.42
CA ALA A 130 -13.03 -12.82 -29.21
C ALA A 130 -14.51 -13.01 -29.58
N ARG A 131 -15.42 -12.83 -28.62
CA ARG A 131 -16.88 -12.89 -28.86
C ARG A 131 -17.36 -11.80 -29.81
N LEU A 132 -16.86 -10.58 -29.66
CA LEU A 132 -17.20 -9.46 -30.54
C LEU A 132 -16.78 -9.73 -31.98
N ILE A 133 -15.59 -10.29 -32.20
CA ILE A 133 -15.08 -10.64 -33.54
C ILE A 133 -15.81 -11.85 -34.15
N GLN A 134 -16.32 -12.77 -33.33
CA GLN A 134 -17.14 -13.90 -33.81
C GLN A 134 -18.53 -13.44 -34.28
N HIS A 135 -19.15 -12.49 -33.57
CA HIS A 135 -20.52 -12.04 -33.87
C HIS A 135 -20.58 -10.81 -34.81
N ARG A 136 -19.46 -10.11 -35.00
CA ARG A 136 -19.36 -8.93 -35.86
C ARG A 136 -18.11 -9.03 -36.73
N PRO A 137 -18.10 -8.51 -37.98
CA PRO A 137 -16.93 -8.53 -38.85
C PRO A 137 -15.85 -7.51 -38.43
N LEU A 138 -15.60 -7.35 -37.12
CA LEU A 138 -14.59 -6.44 -36.57
C LEU A 138 -13.16 -6.85 -36.94
N HIS A 139 -12.94 -8.11 -37.31
CA HIS A 139 -11.65 -8.54 -37.88
C HIS A 139 -11.31 -7.82 -39.20
N GLN A 140 -12.32 -7.38 -39.96
CA GLN A 140 -12.12 -6.61 -41.20
C GLN A 140 -11.82 -5.14 -40.93
N ARG A 141 -12.16 -4.65 -39.72
CA ARG A 141 -11.99 -3.25 -39.30
C ARG A 141 -11.46 -3.21 -37.85
N PRO A 142 -10.26 -3.73 -37.57
CA PRO A 142 -9.74 -3.88 -36.21
C PRO A 142 -9.55 -2.53 -35.51
N TRP A 143 -9.37 -1.45 -36.27
CA TRP A 143 -9.28 -0.09 -35.76
C TRP A 143 -10.51 0.35 -34.94
N LEU A 144 -11.69 -0.23 -35.18
CA LEU A 144 -12.90 0.00 -34.37
C LEU A 144 -12.76 -0.47 -32.92
N LEU A 145 -11.83 -1.39 -32.64
CA LEU A 145 -11.50 -1.85 -31.28
C LEU A 145 -10.19 -1.21 -30.79
N VAL A 146 -9.18 -1.15 -31.67
CA VAL A 146 -7.84 -0.66 -31.31
C VAL A 146 -7.86 0.82 -30.96
N VAL A 147 -8.52 1.67 -31.76
CA VAL A 147 -8.51 3.13 -31.52
C VAL A 147 -9.20 3.47 -30.18
N PRO A 148 -10.42 2.99 -29.87
CA PRO A 148 -11.03 3.24 -28.57
C PRO A 148 -10.18 2.72 -27.40
N LEU A 149 -9.61 1.51 -27.53
CA LEU A 149 -8.75 0.94 -26.48
C LEU A 149 -7.50 1.79 -26.24
N LEU A 150 -6.85 2.27 -27.31
CA LEU A 150 -5.70 3.17 -27.19
C LEU A 150 -6.08 4.52 -26.58
N VAL A 151 -7.21 5.11 -26.99
CA VAL A 151 -7.71 6.37 -26.41
C VAL A 151 -8.01 6.20 -24.92
N CYS A 152 -8.69 5.11 -24.55
CA CYS A 152 -8.98 4.73 -23.18
C CYS A 152 -7.71 4.50 -22.36
N LEU A 153 -6.70 3.83 -22.92
CA LEU A 153 -5.42 3.60 -22.28
C LEU A 153 -4.68 4.92 -22.04
N LEU A 154 -4.59 5.78 -23.06
CA LEU A 154 -3.97 7.11 -22.96
C LEU A 154 -4.67 7.99 -21.93
N PHE A 155 -6.00 8.01 -21.94
CA PHE A 155 -6.80 8.73 -20.95
C PHE A 155 -6.55 8.19 -19.54
N ALA A 156 -6.50 6.87 -19.37
CA ALA A 156 -6.18 6.24 -18.11
C ALA A 156 -4.75 6.52 -17.62
N GLN A 157 -3.83 6.93 -18.51
CA GLN A 157 -2.48 7.39 -18.13
C GLN A 157 -2.43 8.87 -17.74
N TRP A 158 -3.49 9.66 -17.99
CA TRP A 158 -3.50 11.09 -17.70
C TRP A 158 -3.55 11.38 -16.19
N GLN A 159 -4.40 10.65 -15.46
CA GLN A 159 -4.77 10.98 -14.08
C GLN A 159 -3.92 10.28 -13.00
N PRO A 160 -3.62 8.97 -13.07
CA PRO A 160 -2.64 8.38 -12.17
C PRO A 160 -1.25 8.76 -12.66
N ARG A 161 -0.43 9.31 -11.76
CA ARG A 161 1.00 9.57 -11.93
C ARG A 161 1.69 8.36 -12.55
N ASN A 162 1.71 8.29 -13.88
CA ASN A 162 2.26 7.17 -14.64
C ASN A 162 3.70 6.96 -14.13
N PRO A 163 4.07 5.74 -13.71
CA PRO A 163 5.35 5.54 -13.05
C PRO A 163 6.53 5.90 -13.96
N VAL A 164 6.43 5.66 -15.26
CA VAL A 164 7.49 6.02 -16.23
C VAL A 164 7.59 7.54 -16.37
N ILE A 165 6.46 8.22 -16.57
CA ILE A 165 6.44 9.69 -16.66
C ILE A 165 6.90 10.31 -15.33
N SER A 166 6.49 9.72 -14.21
CA SER A 166 6.86 10.18 -12.88
C SER A 166 8.33 10.00 -12.60
N LEU A 167 8.93 8.88 -13.02
CA LEU A 167 10.37 8.67 -12.94
C LEU A 167 11.14 9.72 -13.76
N LEU A 168 10.64 10.10 -14.93
CA LEU A 168 11.28 11.12 -15.77
C LEU A 168 11.11 12.54 -15.21
N LEU A 169 9.94 12.88 -14.69
CA LEU A 169 9.60 14.24 -14.26
C LEU A 169 9.94 14.54 -12.80
N TYR A 170 9.86 13.55 -11.91
CA TYR A 170 10.10 13.73 -10.47
C TYR A 170 11.46 13.14 -10.07
N HIS A 171 12.52 13.82 -10.51
CA HIS A 171 13.87 13.59 -10.00
C HIS A 171 14.08 14.37 -8.70
N GLU A 172 14.82 13.79 -7.75
CA GLU A 172 15.26 14.54 -6.57
C GLU A 172 16.35 15.55 -6.98
N PRO A 173 16.23 16.83 -6.54
CA PRO A 173 17.24 17.84 -6.83
C PRO A 173 18.64 17.40 -6.36
N PRO A 174 19.72 17.71 -7.10
CA PRO A 174 21.07 17.30 -6.73
C PRO A 174 21.49 17.74 -5.32
N GLN A 175 21.00 18.91 -4.87
CA GLN A 175 21.25 19.44 -3.52
C GLN A 175 20.62 18.56 -2.43
N ARG A 176 19.37 18.09 -2.64
CA ARG A 176 18.70 17.14 -1.73
C ARG A 176 19.41 15.80 -1.67
N VAL A 177 19.85 15.29 -2.82
CA VAL A 177 20.61 14.03 -2.88
C VAL A 177 21.93 14.16 -2.12
N ALA A 178 22.65 15.27 -2.30
CA ALA A 178 23.88 15.53 -1.56
C ALA A 178 23.64 15.65 -0.05
N ALA A 179 22.55 16.31 0.36
CA ALA A 179 22.16 16.41 1.78
C ALA A 179 21.85 15.03 2.38
N ALA A 180 21.08 14.20 1.67
CA ALA A 180 20.78 12.84 2.09
C ALA A 180 22.06 12.00 2.27
N HIS A 181 22.98 12.02 1.30
CA HIS A 181 24.26 11.31 1.42
C HIS A 181 25.12 11.83 2.57
N ALA A 182 25.19 13.16 2.76
CA ALA A 182 25.93 13.76 3.87
C ALA A 182 25.36 13.34 5.23
N MET A 183 24.02 13.29 5.35
CA MET A 183 23.34 12.81 6.55
C MET A 183 23.66 11.34 6.83
N LEU A 184 23.53 10.47 5.83
CA LEU A 184 23.77 9.03 6.00
C LEU A 184 25.24 8.72 6.32
N ALA A 185 26.19 9.53 5.85
CA ALA A 185 27.61 9.41 6.16
C ALA A 185 27.94 9.67 7.64
N LEU A 186 27.05 10.32 8.40
CA LEU A 186 27.23 10.51 9.85
C LEU A 186 27.00 9.22 10.66
N ILE A 187 26.37 8.21 10.05
CA ILE A 187 26.11 6.90 10.65
C ILE A 187 27.36 6.02 10.42
N ALA A 188 28.40 6.28 11.22
CA ALA A 188 29.72 5.67 11.05
C ALA A 188 29.77 4.17 11.39
N ASP A 189 28.89 3.71 12.28
CA ASP A 189 28.84 2.31 12.73
C ASP A 189 27.94 1.48 11.80
N ASP A 190 28.45 0.33 11.35
CA ASP A 190 27.72 -0.63 10.52
C ASP A 190 26.82 -1.55 11.35
N GLU A 191 27.06 -1.68 12.65
CA GLU A 191 26.20 -2.43 13.58
C GLU A 191 25.05 -1.57 14.14
N ALA A 192 25.06 -0.26 13.87
CA ALA A 192 24.03 0.66 14.34
C ALA A 192 22.63 0.26 13.85
N ARG A 193 21.67 0.31 14.77
CA ARG A 193 20.25 0.06 14.50
C ARG A 193 19.58 1.36 14.07
N VAL A 194 19.15 1.42 12.82
CA VAL A 194 18.65 2.66 12.20
C VAL A 194 17.20 2.49 11.76
N ALA A 195 16.32 3.39 12.17
CA ALA A 195 15.01 3.55 11.55
C ALA A 195 15.12 4.55 10.41
N ALA A 196 14.78 4.16 9.18
CA ALA A 196 14.95 5.00 8.00
C ALA A 196 13.67 5.11 7.17
N THR A 197 13.41 6.30 6.63
CA THR A 197 12.33 6.50 5.66
C THR A 197 12.59 5.72 4.36
N SER A 198 11.51 5.34 3.66
CA SER A 198 11.52 4.46 2.47
C SER A 198 12.59 4.74 1.41
N ARG A 199 12.93 6.01 1.13
CA ARG A 199 13.95 6.39 0.14
C ARG A 199 15.38 6.32 0.66
N LEU A 200 15.56 6.39 1.99
CA LEU A 200 16.86 6.35 2.65
C LEU A 200 17.27 4.91 3.00
N ALA A 201 16.30 4.06 3.38
CA ALA A 201 16.53 2.70 3.83
C ALA A 201 17.39 1.84 2.86
N PRO A 202 17.22 1.88 1.52
CA PRO A 202 18.06 1.10 0.60
C PRO A 202 19.55 1.42 0.67
N HIS A 203 19.92 2.64 1.08
CA HIS A 203 21.32 3.07 1.19
C HIS A 203 21.99 2.59 2.49
N LEU A 204 21.20 2.00 3.40
CA LEU A 204 21.68 1.52 4.69
C LEU A 204 21.69 -0.01 4.79
N LEU A 205 21.39 -0.75 3.71
CA LEU A 205 21.11 -2.21 3.68
C LEU A 205 22.17 -3.13 4.31
N ARG A 206 23.35 -2.62 4.67
CA ARG A 206 24.38 -3.35 5.41
C ARG A 206 24.17 -3.33 6.93
N ARG A 207 23.17 -2.60 7.42
CA ARG A 207 22.87 -2.37 8.84
C ARG A 207 21.55 -3.00 9.26
N TYR A 208 21.30 -3.04 10.56
CA TYR A 208 19.97 -3.31 11.10
C TYR A 208 19.03 -2.14 10.82
N ILE A 209 18.09 -2.32 9.88
CA ILE A 209 17.20 -1.24 9.43
C ILE A 209 15.76 -1.54 9.80
N TYR A 210 15.10 -0.53 10.35
CA TYR A 210 13.66 -0.49 10.56
C TYR A 210 13.03 0.54 9.65
N TYR A 211 11.79 0.29 9.24
CA TYR A 211 11.02 1.28 8.48
C TYR A 211 10.55 2.40 9.41
N TYR A 212 10.83 3.65 9.06
CA TYR A 212 10.29 4.82 9.75
C TYR A 212 9.17 5.48 8.92
N PRO A 213 7.98 5.77 9.48
CA PRO A 213 7.55 5.54 10.87
C PRO A 213 7.38 4.07 11.28
N LEU A 214 7.64 3.77 12.55
CA LEU A 214 7.60 2.41 13.12
C LEU A 214 6.16 1.94 13.35
N ALA A 215 5.87 0.70 12.97
CA ALA A 215 4.58 0.05 13.25
C ALA A 215 4.39 -0.26 14.75
N HIS A 216 5.47 -0.64 15.44
CA HIS A 216 5.47 -0.97 16.87
C HIS A 216 6.57 -0.19 17.60
N PRO A 217 6.38 1.13 17.80
CA PRO A 217 7.41 2.00 18.37
C PRO A 217 7.89 1.54 19.75
N GLN A 218 6.98 1.02 20.58
CA GLN A 218 7.27 0.57 21.94
C GLN A 218 8.30 -0.56 22.00
N VAL A 219 8.38 -1.39 20.95
CA VAL A 219 9.30 -2.53 20.89
C VAL A 219 10.64 -2.13 20.27
N VAL A 220 10.61 -1.21 19.32
CA VAL A 220 11.78 -0.91 18.48
C VAL A 220 12.55 0.33 18.94
N LEU A 221 11.86 1.39 19.40
CA LEU A 221 12.51 2.60 19.90
C LEU A 221 13.54 2.34 21.02
N PRO A 222 13.30 1.44 21.99
CA PRO A 222 14.26 1.16 23.07
C PRO A 222 15.58 0.53 22.61
N ASP A 223 15.65 0.10 21.35
CA ASP A 223 16.76 -0.65 20.77
C ASP A 223 17.40 0.10 19.59
N LEU A 224 16.90 1.29 19.22
CA LEU A 224 17.39 2.08 18.10
C LEU A 224 18.50 3.04 18.52
N ASP A 225 19.47 3.23 17.62
CA ASP A 225 20.57 4.20 17.77
C ASP A 225 20.28 5.48 16.98
N TYR A 226 19.69 5.36 15.78
CA TYR A 226 19.42 6.48 14.89
C TYR A 226 18.03 6.42 14.25
N ILE A 227 17.46 7.59 13.96
CA ILE A 227 16.29 7.78 13.11
C ILE A 227 16.66 8.73 11.97
N ALA A 228 16.73 8.20 10.75
CA ALA A 228 16.99 8.94 9.52
C ALA A 228 15.65 9.21 8.80
N ALA A 229 15.14 10.43 8.96
CA ALA A 229 13.82 10.82 8.48
C ALA A 229 13.91 11.78 7.28
N ASP A 230 13.19 11.48 6.20
CA ASP A 230 12.81 12.47 5.19
C ASP A 230 11.46 13.06 5.61
N VAL A 231 11.46 14.28 6.13
CA VAL A 231 10.24 14.91 6.63
C VAL A 231 9.31 15.36 5.50
N GLN A 232 9.77 15.37 4.25
CA GLN A 232 8.92 15.65 3.09
C GLN A 232 8.29 14.40 2.48
N ALA A 233 8.65 13.21 2.98
CA ALA A 233 8.14 11.96 2.43
C ALA A 233 6.65 11.74 2.75
N ALA A 234 6.04 10.82 1.99
CA ALA A 234 4.60 10.57 2.01
C ALA A 234 4.04 10.16 3.39
N TRP A 235 4.89 9.62 4.28
CA TRP A 235 4.48 9.24 5.64
C TRP A 235 4.02 10.45 6.48
N ARG A 236 4.43 11.68 6.15
CA ARG A 236 3.96 12.88 6.86
C ARG A 236 2.45 13.11 6.66
N GLY A 237 1.84 12.52 5.63
CA GLY A 237 0.38 12.54 5.44
C GLY A 237 -0.38 11.52 6.29
N ASP A 238 0.32 10.60 6.97
CA ASP A 238 -0.27 9.56 7.82
C ASP A 238 -0.36 10.05 9.28
N PRO A 239 -1.54 10.02 9.94
CA PRO A 239 -1.70 10.49 11.32
C PRO A 239 -0.77 9.81 12.33
N ASN A 240 -0.51 8.51 12.15
CA ASN A 240 0.41 7.77 13.01
C ASN A 240 1.85 8.29 12.84
N GLY A 241 2.29 8.47 11.59
CA GLY A 241 3.57 9.11 11.28
C GLY A 241 3.72 10.50 11.89
N GLN A 242 2.70 11.35 11.81
CA GLN A 242 2.71 12.69 12.41
C GLN A 242 2.84 12.64 13.94
N THR A 243 2.10 11.74 14.58
CA THR A 243 2.11 11.57 16.04
C THR A 243 3.48 11.07 16.51
N GLN A 244 4.04 10.07 15.83
CA GLN A 244 5.36 9.54 16.16
C GLN A 244 6.47 10.59 15.94
N TYR A 245 6.37 11.38 14.88
CA TYR A 245 7.29 12.50 14.65
C TYR A 245 7.19 13.54 15.77
N ALA A 246 5.97 13.96 16.16
CA ALA A 246 5.78 14.90 17.26
C ALA A 246 6.34 14.37 18.59
N GLN A 247 6.17 13.07 18.86
CA GLN A 247 6.74 12.42 20.04
C GLN A 247 8.27 12.44 20.04
N ILE A 248 8.92 12.17 18.90
CA ILE A 248 10.38 12.25 18.78
C ILE A 248 10.86 13.69 18.97
N GLN A 249 10.15 14.66 18.39
CA GLN A 249 10.48 16.08 18.50
C GLN A 249 10.38 16.62 19.94
N GLN A 250 9.49 16.05 20.76
CA GLN A 250 9.30 16.44 22.16
C GLN A 250 10.10 15.57 23.14
N SER A 251 10.75 14.51 22.65
CA SER A 251 11.44 13.55 23.51
C SER A 251 12.84 14.04 23.89
N ASN A 252 13.18 13.87 25.17
CA ASN A 252 14.53 14.08 25.68
C ASN A 252 15.46 12.90 25.38
N GLU A 253 14.98 11.83 24.75
CA GLU A 253 15.80 10.66 24.40
C GLU A 253 16.53 10.82 23.06
N TRP A 254 16.12 11.80 22.24
CA TRP A 254 16.62 11.98 20.88
C TRP A 254 17.34 13.31 20.70
N CYS A 255 18.28 13.30 19.77
CA CYS A 255 19.18 14.39 19.46
C CYS A 255 19.24 14.64 17.97
N LEU A 256 18.78 15.80 17.53
CA LEU A 256 18.90 16.19 16.13
C LEU A 256 20.33 16.62 15.84
N ILE A 257 21.06 15.76 15.14
CA ILE A 257 22.46 15.98 14.75
C ILE A 257 22.62 16.44 13.30
N TYR A 258 21.53 16.37 12.53
CA TYR A 258 21.48 16.85 11.15
C TYR A 258 20.07 17.33 10.80
N ASP A 259 19.95 18.54 10.26
CA ASP A 259 18.72 19.06 9.65
C ASP A 259 19.05 19.94 8.45
N ARG A 260 18.86 19.42 7.23
CA ARG A 260 19.01 20.18 5.97
C ARG A 260 18.08 19.62 4.91
N GLU A 261 17.52 20.51 4.10
CA GLU A 261 16.75 20.11 2.90
C GLU A 261 15.58 19.14 3.18
N GLY A 262 15.03 19.19 4.41
CA GLY A 262 13.98 18.27 4.86
C GLY A 262 14.45 16.87 5.24
N PHE A 263 15.76 16.65 5.37
CA PHE A 263 16.33 15.44 5.94
C PHE A 263 16.77 15.70 7.38
N GLN A 264 16.31 14.85 8.29
CA GLN A 264 16.64 14.92 9.70
C GLN A 264 17.27 13.62 10.19
N LEU A 265 18.36 13.73 10.94
CA LEU A 265 18.97 12.60 11.64
C LEU A 265 18.87 12.82 13.14
N HIS A 266 18.14 11.93 13.80
CA HIS A 266 18.04 11.88 15.24
C HIS A 266 18.93 10.76 15.76
N GLN A 267 19.85 11.07 16.65
CA GLN A 267 20.65 10.10 17.39
C GLN A 267 20.06 9.92 18.78
N ARG A 268 20.07 8.69 19.30
CA ARG A 268 19.63 8.45 20.67
C ARG A 268 20.67 8.96 21.66
N ARG A 269 20.21 9.59 22.75
CA ARG A 269 21.07 10.03 23.85
C ARG A 269 21.67 8.82 24.54
N THR A 270 22.99 8.75 24.54
CA THR A 270 23.76 7.82 25.36
C THR A 270 24.30 8.57 26.59
N ALA A 271 24.52 7.85 27.70
CA ALA A 271 25.02 8.44 28.94
C ALA A 271 26.40 9.13 28.80
N THR A 272 27.10 8.88 27.68
CA THR A 272 28.45 9.37 27.37
C THR A 272 28.49 10.63 26.50
N GLN A 273 27.35 11.15 26.02
CA GLN A 273 27.31 12.30 25.11
C GLN A 273 26.24 13.35 25.53
N PRO A 274 26.52 14.14 26.59
CA PRO A 274 25.54 15.07 27.18
C PRO A 274 25.34 16.39 26.38
N ASP A 275 26.27 16.77 25.50
CA ASP A 275 26.24 18.04 24.76
C ASP A 275 25.43 17.95 23.47
N CYS A 276 24.15 17.64 23.62
CA CYS A 276 23.20 17.69 22.53
C CYS A 276 22.25 18.87 22.74
N PRO A 277 22.22 19.86 21.84
CA PRO A 277 21.29 20.97 21.96
C PRO A 277 19.84 20.44 21.93
N PRO A 278 18.94 20.96 22.78
CA PRO A 278 17.53 20.59 22.71
C PRO A 278 16.98 20.92 21.33
N LEU A 279 16.03 20.11 20.87
CA LEU A 279 15.32 20.28 19.61
C LEU A 279 14.67 21.67 19.61
N SER A 280 15.28 22.64 18.91
CA SER A 280 14.75 23.99 18.88
C SER A 280 13.46 24.00 18.07
N HIS A 281 12.37 24.39 18.71
CA HIS A 281 11.10 24.66 18.04
C HIS A 281 11.31 25.75 16.98
N SER A 282 11.35 25.38 15.71
CA SER A 282 11.16 26.32 14.61
C SER A 282 9.65 26.50 14.41
N GLU A 283 9.14 27.67 14.79
CA GLU A 283 7.81 28.19 14.42
C GLU A 283 7.64 28.30 12.90
#